data_AF-A0A2M7DHC1-F1
#
_entry.id   AF-A0A2M7DHC1-F1
#
_cell.length_a   1.000
_cell.length_b   1.000
_cell.length_c   1.000
_cell.angle_alpha   90.00
_cell.angle_beta   90.00
_cell.angle_gamma   90.00
#
_symmetry.space_group_name_H-M   'P 1'
#
loop_
_entity.id
_entity.type
_entity.pdbx_description
1 polymer ?
#
loop_
_entity_poly.entity_id
_entity_poly.type
_entity_poly.pdbx_seq_one_letter_code
_entity_poly.pdbx_strand_id
1 'polypeptide(L)'
;MFFGFNYSDFKCCLKDGRYKAVYDDEFADRPQFEFEVDGQILTQINSDSKNKFRIEKLGKNSFRLKSFEKQMDSLTEFQKALTSHGQPYYEITDCKGDTINFTMRVNMHVISHSGKFIRAN
;
A
#
# COMPACT_ATOMS: atom_id res chain seq x y z
N MET A 1 -29.37 -13.52 15.50
CA MET A 1 -27.90 -13.66 15.38
C MET A 1 -27.42 -12.48 14.56
N PHE A 2 -27.05 -11.38 15.22
CA PHE A 2 -26.60 -10.17 14.53
C PHE A 2 -25.08 -10.26 14.42
N PHE A 3 -24.56 -10.48 13.21
CA PHE A 3 -23.15 -10.26 12.92
C PHE A 3 -22.91 -8.76 12.93
N GLY A 4 -22.64 -8.23 14.13
CA GLY A 4 -22.16 -6.87 14.32
C GLY A 4 -20.72 -6.79 13.82
N PHE A 5 -20.55 -6.57 12.51
CA PHE A 5 -19.33 -5.94 12.04
C PHE A 5 -19.34 -4.52 12.60
N ASN A 6 -18.67 -4.33 13.74
CA ASN A 6 -18.25 -2.99 14.17
C ASN A 6 -17.28 -2.49 13.10
N TYR A 7 -17.85 -1.88 12.08
CA TYR A 7 -17.12 -1.10 11.09
C TYR A 7 -16.72 0.19 11.82
N SER A 8 -15.72 0.07 12.70
CA SER A 8 -15.05 1.21 13.29
C SER A 8 -14.71 2.15 12.12
N ASP A 9 -15.23 3.37 12.15
CA ASP A 9 -14.94 4.43 11.17
C ASP A 9 -13.42 4.64 11.14
N PHE A 10 -12.71 3.86 10.32
CA PHE A 10 -11.27 3.96 10.20
C PHE A 10 -10.97 5.25 9.44
N LYS A 11 -10.83 6.34 10.18
CA LYS A 11 -10.31 7.65 9.75
C LYS A 11 -8.79 7.57 9.56
N CYS A 12 -8.33 6.46 8.99
CA CYS A 12 -6.94 6.08 8.83
C CYS A 12 -6.39 6.62 7.52
N CYS A 13 -6.13 7.93 7.50
CA CYS A 13 -5.35 8.51 6.41
C CYS A 13 -3.87 8.20 6.65
N LEU A 14 -3.16 7.71 5.62
CA LEU A 14 -1.71 7.85 5.59
C LEU A 14 -1.39 9.33 5.80
N LYS A 15 -0.67 9.62 6.87
CA LYS A 15 -0.21 10.98 7.19
C LYS A 15 1.16 11.20 6.57
N ASP A 16 1.54 12.45 6.43
CA ASP A 16 2.87 12.79 5.93
C ASP A 16 3.96 12.24 6.87
N GLY A 17 5.07 11.79 6.30
CA GLY A 17 6.19 11.21 7.04
C GLY A 17 6.75 9.97 6.38
N ARG A 18 7.77 9.39 7.02
CA ARG A 18 8.46 8.20 6.53
C ARG A 18 7.83 6.95 7.09
N TYR A 19 7.75 5.93 6.26
CA TYR A 19 7.18 4.64 6.61
C TYR A 19 8.09 3.52 6.11
N LYS A 20 8.10 2.45 6.88
CA LYS A 20 8.68 1.17 6.50
C LYS A 20 7.57 0.17 6.26
N ALA A 21 7.59 -0.48 5.10
CA ALA A 21 6.72 -1.61 4.82
C ALA A 21 7.32 -2.88 5.42
N VAL A 22 6.56 -3.53 6.30
CA VAL A 22 6.87 -4.83 6.89
C VAL A 22 5.75 -5.77 6.52
N TYR A 23 6.03 -6.78 5.71
CA TYR A 23 5.03 -7.77 5.31
C TYR A 23 4.84 -8.83 6.40
N ASP A 24 3.69 -9.48 6.38
CA ASP A 24 3.43 -10.63 7.25
C ASP A 24 4.37 -11.80 6.90
N ASP A 25 4.58 -12.74 7.84
CA ASP A 25 5.60 -13.81 7.71
C ASP A 25 5.44 -14.65 6.43
N GLU A 26 4.20 -14.83 5.97
CA GLU A 26 3.85 -15.55 4.73
C GLU A 26 4.37 -14.86 3.46
N PHE A 27 4.82 -13.60 3.58
CA PHE A 27 5.36 -12.77 2.52
C PHE A 27 6.72 -12.15 2.89
N ALA A 28 7.41 -12.71 3.91
CA ALA A 28 8.67 -12.19 4.42
C ALA A 28 9.84 -12.28 3.41
N ASP A 29 9.70 -13.08 2.36
CA ASP A 29 10.64 -13.16 1.23
C ASP A 29 10.65 -11.88 0.36
N ARG A 30 9.62 -11.03 0.50
CA ARG A 30 9.50 -9.80 -0.28
C ARG A 30 10.47 -8.72 0.23
N PRO A 31 11.04 -7.91 -0.69
CA PRO A 31 11.94 -6.84 -0.30
C PRO A 31 11.22 -5.82 0.58
N GLN A 32 11.73 -5.63 1.79
CA GLN A 32 11.30 -4.52 2.65
C GLN A 32 11.65 -3.21 1.95
N PHE A 33 10.68 -2.30 1.89
CA PHE A 33 10.91 -1.01 1.28
C PHE A 33 10.48 0.12 2.21
N GLU A 34 11.19 1.23 2.11
CA GLU A 34 10.89 2.45 2.84
C GLU A 34 10.41 3.51 1.86
N PHE A 35 9.46 4.32 2.32
CA PHE A 35 8.86 5.37 1.52
C PHE A 35 8.49 6.57 2.38
N GLU A 36 8.50 7.74 1.77
CA GLU A 36 8.06 8.99 2.35
C GLU A 36 6.72 9.39 1.73
N VAL A 37 5.79 9.83 2.57
CA VAL A 37 4.54 10.44 2.12
C VAL A 37 4.59 11.93 2.37
N ASP A 38 4.28 12.68 1.32
CA ASP A 38 4.12 14.13 1.32
C ASP A 38 2.79 14.47 0.60
N GLY A 39 1.74 14.67 1.41
CA GLY A 39 0.38 14.90 0.96
C GLY A 39 -0.21 13.71 0.19
N GLN A 40 -0.24 13.82 -1.14
CA GLN A 40 -0.74 12.76 -2.04
C GLN A 40 0.40 12.07 -2.82
N ILE A 41 1.66 12.34 -2.46
CA ILE A 41 2.82 11.81 -3.14
C ILE A 41 3.51 10.81 -2.22
N LEU A 42 3.77 9.62 -2.73
CA LEU A 42 4.61 8.60 -2.10
C LEU A 42 5.92 8.52 -2.87
N THR A 43 7.05 8.66 -2.18
CA THR A 43 8.39 8.54 -2.76
C THR A 43 9.11 7.36 -2.13
N GLN A 44 9.54 6.38 -2.92
CA GLN A 44 10.38 5.28 -2.41
C GLN A 44 11.80 5.79 -2.10
N ILE A 45 12.34 5.40 -0.94
CA ILE A 45 13.64 5.85 -0.43
C ILE A 45 14.76 4.83 -0.74
N ASN A 46 14.44 3.53 -0.66
CA ASN A 46 15.45 2.44 -0.72
C ASN A 46 15.59 1.77 -2.10
N SER A 47 15.13 2.40 -3.18
CA SER A 47 15.41 1.94 -4.54
C SER A 47 16.41 2.89 -5.20
N ASP A 48 17.39 2.35 -5.92
CA ASP A 48 18.29 3.11 -6.81
C ASP A 48 17.52 4.04 -7.78
N SER A 49 16.25 3.72 -8.03
CA SER A 49 15.27 4.59 -8.65
C SER A 49 14.38 5.28 -7.60
N LYS A 50 14.40 6.62 -7.56
CA LYS A 50 13.47 7.45 -6.79
C LYS A 50 12.07 7.41 -7.41
N ASN A 51 11.42 6.24 -7.33
CA ASN A 51 10.08 6.06 -7.86
C ASN A 51 9.10 6.90 -7.04
N LYS A 52 8.35 7.76 -7.75
CA LYS A 52 7.28 8.56 -7.18
C LYS A 52 5.94 8.00 -7.62
N PHE A 53 5.00 7.94 -6.69
CA PHE A 53 3.64 7.49 -6.93
C PHE A 53 2.64 8.50 -6.37
N ARG A 54 1.56 8.73 -7.11
CA ARG A 54 0.41 9.48 -6.62
C ARG A 54 -0.51 8.53 -5.87
N ILE A 55 -0.84 8.88 -4.65
CA ILE A 55 -1.85 8.21 -3.84
C ILE A 55 -3.23 8.68 -4.31
N GLU A 56 -4.03 7.76 -4.83
CA GLU A 56 -5.41 8.00 -5.21
C GLU A 56 -6.34 7.27 -4.25
N LYS A 57 -7.17 8.02 -3.52
CA LYS A 57 -8.17 7.46 -2.62
C LYS A 57 -9.32 6.86 -3.42
N LEU A 58 -9.66 5.62 -3.15
CA LEU A 58 -10.79 4.90 -3.75
C LEU A 58 -12.02 4.87 -2.84
N GLY A 59 -11.82 5.09 -1.54
CA GLY A 59 -12.88 5.05 -0.53
C GLY A 59 -12.35 5.50 0.83
N LYS A 60 -13.11 5.24 1.89
CA LYS A 60 -12.72 5.63 3.27
C LYS A 60 -11.38 5.03 3.70
N ASN A 61 -11.14 3.76 3.36
CA ASN A 61 -9.98 2.99 3.83
C ASN A 61 -9.12 2.43 2.70
N SER A 62 -9.42 2.77 1.45
CA SER A 62 -8.79 2.16 0.29
C SER A 62 -8.12 3.20 -0.58
N PHE A 63 -6.91 2.91 -1.02
CA PHE A 63 -6.17 3.76 -1.94
C PHE A 63 -5.41 2.92 -2.97
N ARG A 64 -5.06 3.54 -4.10
CA ARG A 64 -4.16 2.95 -5.09
C ARG A 64 -2.98 3.88 -5.32
N LEU A 65 -1.87 3.29 -5.75
CA LEU A 65 -0.68 4.02 -6.17
C LEU A 65 -0.67 4.11 -7.70
N LYS A 66 -0.63 5.32 -8.23
CA LYS A 66 -0.41 5.58 -9.66
C LYS A 66 1.00 6.08 -9.88
N SER A 67 1.75 5.44 -10.76
CA SER A 67 3.06 5.97 -11.18
C SER A 67 2.90 7.35 -11.83
N PHE A 68 3.81 8.28 -11.52
CA PHE A 68 3.86 9.58 -12.21
C PHE A 68 4.39 9.48 -13.64
N GLU A 69 5.22 8.49 -13.93
CA GLU A 69 5.72 8.23 -15.27
C GLU A 69 4.92 7.11 -15.94
N LYS A 70 4.65 7.26 -17.24
CA LYS A 70 4.39 6.14 -18.15
C LYS A 70 5.67 5.30 -18.26
N GLN A 71 6.08 4.62 -17.19
CA GLN A 71 7.04 3.53 -17.32
C GLN A 71 6.27 2.29 -17.79
N MET A 72 5.76 2.32 -19.02
CA MET A 72 5.27 1.12 -19.69
C MET A 72 6.43 0.27 -20.24
N ASP A 73 7.59 0.89 -20.49
CA ASP A 73 8.74 0.21 -21.09
C ASP A 73 9.65 -0.53 -20.10
N SER A 74 9.50 -0.30 -18.80
CA SER A 74 10.40 -0.84 -17.76
C SER A 74 9.69 -1.47 -16.57
N LEU A 75 8.43 -1.91 -16.72
CA LEU A 75 7.79 -2.69 -15.67
C LEU A 75 8.60 -3.98 -15.47
N THR A 76 9.11 -4.18 -14.25
CA THR A 76 9.67 -5.47 -13.83
C THR A 76 8.61 -6.57 -14.05
N GLU A 77 9.01 -7.81 -14.30
CA GLU A 77 8.08 -8.95 -14.47
C GLU A 77 7.01 -9.01 -13.35
N PHE A 78 7.41 -8.65 -12.13
CA PHE A 78 6.54 -8.50 -10.98
C PHE A 78 5.47 -7.41 -11.15
N GLN A 79 5.84 -6.23 -11.64
CA GLN A 79 4.90 -5.14 -11.90
C GLN A 79 3.97 -5.46 -13.09
N LYS A 80 4.47 -6.15 -14.13
CA LYS A 80 3.64 -6.62 -15.25
C LYS A 80 2.57 -7.60 -14.77
N ALA A 81 2.95 -8.60 -13.97
CA ALA A 81 2.02 -9.56 -13.39
C ALA A 81 0.96 -8.87 -12.50
N LEU A 82 1.36 -7.89 -11.68
CA LEU A 82 0.43 -7.11 -10.86
C LEU A 82 -0.57 -6.30 -11.69
N THR A 83 -0.15 -5.73 -12.83
CA THR A 83 -1.03 -4.94 -13.71
C THR A 83 -1.92 -5.78 -14.63
N SER A 84 -1.54 -7.03 -14.94
CA SER A 84 -2.29 -7.89 -15.88
C SER A 84 -3.53 -8.55 -15.26
N HIS A 85 -3.61 -8.66 -13.94
CA HIS A 85 -4.70 -9.36 -13.23
C HIS A 85 -5.69 -8.43 -12.51
N GLY A 86 -5.53 -7.11 -12.67
CA GLY A 86 -6.40 -6.07 -12.12
C GLY A 86 -5.63 -4.79 -11.80
N GLN A 87 -6.33 -3.76 -11.32
CA GLN A 87 -5.70 -2.54 -10.82
C GLN A 87 -5.47 -2.71 -9.31
N PRO A 88 -4.24 -3.00 -8.85
CA PRO A 88 -4.03 -3.29 -7.46
C PRO A 88 -4.34 -2.07 -6.57
N TYR A 89 -4.88 -2.35 -5.40
CA TYR A 89 -5.20 -1.35 -4.40
C TYR A 89 -4.87 -1.85 -2.99
N TYR A 90 -4.62 -0.90 -2.12
CA TYR A 90 -4.37 -1.11 -0.70
C TYR A 90 -5.65 -0.83 0.06
N GLU A 91 -6.00 -1.74 0.96
CA GLU A 91 -7.09 -1.62 1.92
C GLU A 91 -6.50 -1.56 3.32
N ILE A 92 -6.75 -0.46 4.03
CA ILE A 92 -6.35 -0.28 5.41
C ILE A 92 -7.34 -1.02 6.30
N THR A 93 -6.83 -1.99 7.05
CA THR A 93 -7.63 -2.89 7.89
C THR A 93 -7.65 -2.44 9.35
N ASP A 94 -6.58 -1.80 9.82
CA ASP A 94 -6.47 -1.29 11.19
C ASP A 94 -5.39 -0.22 11.31
N CYS A 95 -5.50 0.69 12.27
CA CYS A 95 -4.42 1.60 12.63
C CYS A 95 -4.28 1.75 14.13
N LYS A 96 -3.05 1.62 14.59
CA LYS A 96 -2.70 1.73 16.00
C LYS A 96 -1.41 2.52 16.15
N GLY A 97 -1.54 3.76 16.63
CA GLY A 97 -0.41 4.67 16.81
C GLY A 97 0.33 4.91 15.49
N ASP A 98 1.61 4.55 15.46
CA ASP A 98 2.49 4.68 14.28
C ASP A 98 2.43 3.48 13.33
N THR A 99 1.54 2.50 13.58
CA THR A 99 1.40 1.31 12.73
C THR A 99 0.06 1.31 12.01
N ILE A 100 0.10 1.08 10.70
CA ILE A 100 -1.06 0.96 9.81
C ILE A 100 -1.04 -0.43 9.19
N ASN A 101 -2.02 -1.28 9.50
CA ASN A 101 -2.16 -2.58 8.88
C ASN A 101 -2.84 -2.43 7.52
N PHE A 102 -2.33 -3.12 6.50
CA PHE A 102 -2.86 -3.06 5.15
C PHE A 102 -2.97 -4.45 4.52
N THR A 103 -3.89 -4.55 3.57
CA THR A 103 -4.00 -5.67 2.64
C THR A 103 -3.93 -5.13 1.23
N MET A 104 -2.96 -5.59 0.43
CA MET A 104 -2.90 -5.29 -0.99
C MET A 104 -3.67 -6.35 -1.77
N ARG A 105 -4.64 -5.90 -2.56
CA ARG A 105 -5.50 -6.74 -3.40
C ARG A 105 -5.24 -6.40 -4.86
N VAL A 106 -5.22 -7.42 -5.72
CA VAL A 106 -5.15 -7.24 -7.18
C VAL A 106 -6.54 -7.25 -7.82
N ASN A 107 -7.50 -7.91 -7.16
CA ASN A 107 -8.91 -7.92 -7.48
C ASN A 107 -9.72 -8.15 -6.19
N MET A 108 -11.03 -7.92 -6.19
CA MET A 108 -11.90 -7.98 -5.00
C MET A 108 -11.74 -9.27 -4.19
N HIS A 109 -11.48 -10.40 -4.86
CA HIS A 109 -11.35 -11.73 -4.27
C HIS A 109 -9.91 -12.23 -4.08
N VAL A 110 -8.89 -11.48 -4.51
CA VAL A 110 -7.50 -11.97 -4.52
C VAL A 110 -6.58 -11.02 -3.75
N ILE A 111 -6.12 -11.50 -2.61
CA ILE A 111 -5.08 -10.86 -1.81
C ILE A 111 -3.73 -11.18 -2.44
N SER A 112 -2.94 -10.14 -2.75
CA SER A 112 -1.58 -10.31 -3.24
C SER A 112 -0.59 -10.47 -2.09
N HIS A 113 -0.74 -9.62 -1.07
CA HIS A 113 0.03 -9.66 0.17
C HIS A 113 -0.59 -8.72 1.20
N SER A 114 -0.21 -8.90 2.46
CA SER A 114 -0.60 -8.05 3.58
C SER A 114 0.61 -7.72 4.45
N GLY A 115 0.43 -6.71 5.31
CA GLY A 115 1.47 -6.29 6.21
C GLY A 115 1.13 -5.01 6.94
N LYS A 116 2.19 -4.31 7.33
CA LYS A 116 2.13 -3.12 8.18
C LYS A 116 3.02 -2.04 7.60
N PHE A 117 2.49 -0.82 7.54
CA PHE A 117 3.28 0.39 7.40
C PHE A 117 3.58 0.93 8.79
N ILE A 118 4.86 0.96 9.14
CA ILE A 118 5.33 1.48 10.42
C ILE A 118 5.95 2.84 10.16
N ARG A 119 5.40 3.89 10.75
CA ARG A 119 5.94 5.25 10.64
C ARG A 119 7.29 5.31 11.36
N ALA A 120 8.33 5.70 10.62
CA ALA A 120 9.63 6.02 11.20
C ALA A 120 9.59 7.47 11.68
N ASN A 121 9.85 7.67 12.97
CA ASN A 121 9.90 8.98 13.61
C ASN A 121 11.17 9.75 13.23
#